data_AF-A0A8B5WUT0-F1
#
_entry.id   AF-A0A8B5WUT0-F1
#
_cell.length_a   1.000
_cell.length_b   1.000
_cell.length_c   1.000
_cell.angle_alpha   90.00
_cell.angle_beta   90.00
_cell.angle_gamma   90.00
#
_symmetry.space_group_name_H-M   'P 1'
#
loop_
_entity.id
_entity.type
_entity.pdbx_description
1 polymer ?
#
loop_
_entity_poly.entity_id
_entity_poly.type
_entity_poly.pdbx_seq_one_letter_code
_entity_poly.pdbx_strand_id
1 'polypeptide(L)'
;MSMQNPIIPFLSPAFQAVMEIARHAGGEMTVARHQSFRFPAGTVQVWEFRPHRPLAAAARPPVTVAVLIRPRGIADWTPLTWDFDGAIQHYAALARAPNAPPVLPQPAGGGAS
;
A
#
# COMPACT_ATOMS: atom_id res chain seq x y z
N MET A 1 -42.57 -15.82 -10.04
CA MET A 1 -41.28 -15.43 -10.64
C MET A 1 -40.27 -15.24 -9.52
N SER A 2 -39.45 -16.26 -9.26
CA SER A 2 -38.42 -16.19 -8.22
C SER A 2 -37.23 -15.40 -8.77
N MET A 3 -36.96 -14.23 -8.20
CA MET A 3 -35.75 -13.46 -8.51
C MET A 3 -34.56 -14.20 -7.91
N GLN A 4 -33.71 -14.76 -8.76
CA GLN A 4 -32.36 -15.20 -8.39
C GLN A 4 -31.60 -13.97 -7.91
N ASN A 5 -31.35 -13.92 -6.60
CA ASN A 5 -30.49 -12.92 -6.00
C ASN A 5 -29.04 -13.26 -6.43
N PRO A 6 -28.36 -12.44 -7.26
CA PRO A 6 -26.98 -12.72 -7.58
C PRO A 6 -26.17 -12.58 -6.29
N ILE A 7 -25.53 -13.67 -5.87
CA ILE A 7 -24.53 -13.66 -4.81
C ILE A 7 -23.34 -12.86 -5.37
N ILE A 8 -23.35 -11.54 -5.21
CA ILE A 8 -22.14 -10.74 -5.41
C ILE A 8 -21.25 -11.11 -4.22
N PRO A 9 -20.10 -11.78 -4.42
CA PRO A 9 -19.19 -12.05 -3.31
C PRO A 9 -18.72 -10.70 -2.76
N PHE A 10 -19.11 -10.43 -1.51
CA PHE A 10 -18.66 -9.23 -0.80
C PHE A 10 -17.15 -9.39 -0.60
N LEU A 11 -16.36 -8.69 -1.41
CA LEU A 11 -14.90 -8.71 -1.30
C LEU A 11 -14.50 -8.14 0.07
N SER A 12 -13.58 -8.80 0.77
CA SER A 12 -13.12 -8.31 2.07
C SER A 12 -12.44 -6.94 1.92
N PRO A 13 -12.48 -6.06 2.93
CA PRO A 13 -11.80 -4.76 2.88
C PRO A 13 -10.31 -4.88 2.55
N ALA A 14 -9.64 -5.91 3.06
CA ALA A 14 -8.24 -6.18 2.76
C ALA A 14 -8.02 -6.51 1.27
N PHE A 15 -8.93 -7.29 0.67
CA PHE A 15 -8.84 -7.60 -0.76
C PHE A 15 -9.12 -6.36 -1.63
N GLN A 16 -10.08 -5.52 -1.23
CA GLN A 16 -10.33 -4.23 -1.89
C GLN A 16 -9.08 -3.34 -1.86
N ALA A 17 -8.42 -3.21 -0.70
CA ALA A 17 -7.19 -2.44 -0.58
C ALA A 17 -6.07 -2.99 -1.49
N VAL A 18 -5.90 -4.32 -1.57
CA VAL A 18 -4.94 -4.93 -2.51
C VAL A 18 -5.28 -4.59 -3.96
N MET A 19 -6.56 -4.65 -4.35
CA MET A 19 -6.99 -4.27 -5.69
C MET A 19 -6.74 -2.79 -5.99
N GLU A 20 -6.99 -1.90 -5.05
CA GLU A 20 -6.72 -0.48 -5.19
C GLU A 20 -5.22 -0.18 -5.33
N ILE A 21 -4.39 -0.81 -4.51
CA ILE A 21 -2.93 -0.72 -4.60
C ILE A 21 -2.45 -1.25 -5.96
N ALA A 22 -2.96 -2.41 -6.40
CA ALA A 22 -2.61 -3.00 -7.69
C ALA A 22 -3.04 -2.12 -8.87
N ARG A 23 -4.23 -1.50 -8.79
CA ARG A 23 -4.70 -0.53 -9.78
C ARG A 23 -3.84 0.73 -9.80
N HIS A 24 -3.40 1.20 -8.63
CA HIS A 24 -2.52 2.35 -8.50
C HIS A 24 -1.12 2.08 -9.08
N ALA A 25 -0.50 0.96 -8.69
CA ALA A 25 0.77 0.52 -9.28
C ALA A 25 0.62 0.33 -10.79
N GLY A 26 -0.51 -0.26 -11.20
CA GLY A 26 -0.96 -0.50 -12.57
C GLY A 26 -0.46 -1.82 -13.15
N GLY A 27 -0.94 -2.13 -14.36
CA GLY A 27 -0.66 -3.41 -15.04
C GLY A 27 0.82 -3.71 -15.22
N GLU A 28 1.16 -5.00 -15.23
CA GLU A 28 2.53 -5.53 -15.34
C GLU A 28 3.49 -5.12 -14.21
N MET A 29 2.98 -4.54 -13.13
CA MET A 29 3.77 -4.23 -11.93
C MET A 29 3.67 -5.36 -10.91
N THR A 30 4.80 -5.68 -10.30
CA THR A 30 4.88 -6.67 -9.22
C THR A 30 5.59 -6.06 -8.02
N VAL A 31 5.23 -6.49 -6.80
CA VAL A 31 5.98 -6.14 -5.60
C VAL A 31 7.39 -6.74 -5.73
N ALA A 32 8.39 -5.89 -5.92
CA ALA A 32 9.78 -6.29 -6.09
C ALA A 32 10.48 -6.44 -4.73
N ARG A 33 10.15 -5.57 -3.78
CA ARG A 33 10.66 -5.61 -2.41
C ARG A 33 9.65 -5.00 -1.45
N HIS A 34 9.74 -5.40 -0.18
CA HIS A 34 8.95 -4.83 0.90
C HIS A 34 9.72 -4.85 2.21
N GLN A 35 9.37 -3.95 3.13
CA GLN A 35 9.93 -3.90 4.48
C GLN A 35 8.84 -3.61 5.50
N SER A 36 8.89 -4.29 6.65
CA SER A 36 7.93 -4.10 7.75
C SER A 36 8.55 -3.31 8.90
N PHE A 37 7.74 -2.44 9.51
CA PHE A 37 8.06 -1.65 10.70
C PHE A 37 6.95 -1.82 11.72
N ARG A 38 7.30 -2.29 12.91
CA ARG A 38 6.33 -2.57 13.97
C ARG A 38 6.13 -1.32 14.83
N PHE A 39 4.86 -0.97 15.03
CA PHE A 39 4.40 0.08 15.93
C PHE A 39 3.43 -0.52 16.96
N PRO A 40 3.17 0.15 18.10
CA PRO A 40 2.19 -0.32 19.07
C PRO A 40 0.78 -0.53 18.48
N ALA A 41 0.37 0.34 17.55
CA ALA A 41 -0.98 0.33 16.96
C ALA A 41 -1.11 -0.46 15.64
N GLY A 42 -0.03 -1.10 15.16
CA GLY A 42 -0.03 -1.86 13.91
C GLY A 42 1.35 -2.04 13.30
N THR A 43 1.40 -2.62 12.11
CA THR A 43 2.64 -2.74 11.32
C THR A 43 2.49 -1.91 10.06
N VAL A 44 3.45 -1.02 9.80
CA VAL A 44 3.54 -0.37 8.48
C VAL A 44 4.42 -1.23 7.61
N GLN A 45 3.95 -1.57 6.42
CA GLN A 45 4.77 -2.16 5.37
C GLN A 45 5.00 -1.15 4.24
N VAL A 46 6.25 -0.97 3.85
CA VAL A 46 6.59 -0.23 2.63
C VAL A 46 6.75 -1.24 1.50
N TRP A 47 6.05 -1.06 0.39
CA TRP A 47 6.14 -1.92 -0.80
C TRP A 47 6.68 -1.11 -1.97
N GLU A 48 7.63 -1.68 -2.71
CA GLU A 48 8.07 -1.15 -4.00
C GLU A 48 7.55 -2.04 -5.12
N PHE A 49 6.81 -1.44 -6.04
CA PHE A 49 6.36 -2.05 -7.27
C PHE A 49 7.31 -1.72 -8.40
N ARG A 50 7.71 -2.73 -9.17
CA ARG A 50 8.51 -2.55 -10.39
C ARG A 50 7.86 -3.30 -11.55
N PRO A 51 8.12 -2.87 -12.80
CA PRO A 51 7.70 -3.64 -13.96
C PRO A 51 8.30 -5.03 -13.92
N HIS A 52 7.47 -6.05 -14.15
CA HIS A 52 7.90 -7.45 -14.14
C HIS A 52 8.94 -7.73 -15.24
N ARG A 53 8.83 -7.04 -16.38
CA ARG A 53 9.71 -7.23 -17.53
C ARG A 53 10.74 -6.09 -17.66
N PRO A 54 12.02 -6.40 -17.92
CA PRO A 54 13.07 -5.38 -18.09
C PRO A 54 12.76 -4.34 -19.18
N LEU A 55 12.14 -4.75 -20.29
CA LEU A 55 11.79 -3.84 -21.38
C LEU A 55 10.74 -2.79 -20.96
N ALA A 56 9.88 -3.13 -19.99
CA ALA A 56 8.88 -2.21 -19.44
C ALA A 56 9.46 -1.28 -18.36
N ALA A 57 10.64 -1.58 -17.81
CA ALA A 57 11.31 -0.76 -16.79
C ALA A 57 11.68 0.64 -17.30
N ALA A 58 12.01 0.77 -18.58
CA ALA A 58 12.29 2.07 -19.21
C ALA A 58 11.03 2.93 -19.39
N ALA A 59 9.86 2.31 -19.53
CA ALA A 59 8.61 3.02 -19.77
C ALA A 59 7.87 3.40 -18.48
N ARG A 60 8.22 2.76 -17.35
CA ARG A 60 7.48 2.94 -16.10
C ARG A 60 8.39 2.95 -14.88
N PRO A 61 8.46 4.06 -14.14
CA PRO A 61 9.26 4.14 -12.93
C PRO A 61 8.67 3.24 -11.83
N PRO A 62 9.49 2.82 -10.85
CA PRO A 62 9.00 2.15 -9.66
C PRO A 62 7.97 3.00 -8.91
N VAL A 63 7.01 2.32 -8.27
CA VAL A 63 5.98 2.95 -7.44
C VAL A 63 6.15 2.46 -6.01
N THR A 64 6.15 3.37 -5.04
CA THR A 64 6.28 3.02 -3.63
C THR A 64 4.97 3.34 -2.91
N VAL A 65 4.51 2.43 -2.04
CA VAL A 65 3.35 2.65 -1.18
C VAL A 65 3.68 2.27 0.26
N ALA A 66 2.99 2.87 1.21
CA ALA A 66 2.96 2.42 2.59
C ALA A 66 1.59 1.82 2.91
N VAL A 67 1.58 0.69 3.60
CA VAL A 67 0.40 -0.11 3.92
C VAL A 67 0.35 -0.31 5.43
N LEU A 68 -0.72 0.14 6.08
CA LEU A 68 -0.96 -0.09 7.50
C LEU A 68 -1.70 -1.41 7.69
N ILE A 69 -1.07 -2.34 8.38
CA ILE A 69 -1.63 -3.65 8.72
C ILE A 69 -2.00 -3.69 10.20
N ARG A 70 -3.23 -4.14 10.48
CA ARG A 70 -3.79 -4.42 11.81
C ARG A 70 -4.27 -5.88 11.88
N PRO A 71 -4.69 -6.40 13.05
CA PRO A 71 -5.07 -7.82 13.17
C PRO A 71 -6.16 -8.31 12.20
N ARG A 72 -6.98 -7.41 11.64
CA ARG A 72 -8.04 -7.74 10.66
C ARG A 72 -7.62 -7.58 9.19
N GLY A 73 -6.34 -7.30 8.91
CA GLY A 73 -5.79 -7.13 7.56
C GLY A 73 -5.27 -5.72 7.28
N ILE A 74 -5.27 -5.33 6.00
CA ILE A 74 -4.93 -3.97 5.58
C ILE A 74 -5.99 -3.01 6.11
N ALA A 75 -5.58 -2.11 6.98
CA ALA A 75 -6.44 -1.09 7.57
C ALA A 75 -6.47 0.18 6.72
N ASP A 76 -5.34 0.53 6.10
CA ASP A 76 -5.18 1.72 5.27
C ASP A 76 -3.93 1.59 4.38
N TRP A 77 -3.84 2.40 3.33
CA TRP A 77 -2.65 2.50 2.47
C TRP A 77 -2.54 3.89 1.83
N THR A 78 -1.31 4.27 1.47
CA THR A 78 -1.04 5.56 0.81
C THR A 78 0.08 5.44 -0.21
N PRO A 79 0.00 6.12 -1.36
CA PRO A 79 1.14 6.28 -2.25
C PRO A 79 2.20 7.18 -1.61
N LEU A 80 3.47 6.84 -1.81
CA LEU A 80 4.59 7.66 -1.32
C LEU A 80 5.22 8.42 -2.49
N THR A 81 5.59 9.67 -2.23
CA THR A 81 6.39 10.49 -3.16
C THR A 81 7.88 10.17 -3.09
N TRP A 82 8.30 9.42 -2.06
CA TRP A 82 9.67 8.95 -1.88
C TRP A 82 9.91 7.63 -2.60
N ASP A 83 11.17 7.40 -2.95
CA ASP A 83 11.60 6.06 -3.32
C ASP A 83 11.56 5.12 -2.10
N PHE A 84 11.75 3.83 -2.36
CA PHE A 84 11.70 2.82 -1.32
C PHE A 84 12.69 3.12 -0.19
N ASP A 85 13.93 3.50 -0.52
CA ASP A 85 15.00 3.66 0.46
C ASP A 85 14.77 4.91 1.34
N GLY A 86 14.26 6.01 0.78
CA GLY A 86 13.81 7.18 1.54
C GLY A 86 12.63 6.86 2.46
N ALA A 87 11.66 6.06 1.99
CA ALA A 87 10.56 5.59 2.81
C ALA A 87 11.03 4.68 3.96
N ILE A 88 12.01 3.79 3.72
CA ILE A 88 12.62 2.96 4.76
C ILE A 88 13.27 3.83 5.83
N GLN A 89 14.05 4.83 5.43
CA GLN A 89 14.70 5.74 6.38
C GLN A 89 13.67 6.48 7.24
N HIS A 90 12.60 6.98 6.63
CA HIS A 90 11.51 7.66 7.34
C HIS A 90 10.85 6.75 8.38
N TYR A 91 10.40 5.57 7.99
CA TYR A 91 9.69 4.66 8.90
C TYR A 91 10.61 4.01 9.94
N ALA A 92 11.89 3.79 9.61
CA ALA A 92 12.89 3.35 10.59
C ALA A 92 13.11 4.41 11.67
N ALA A 93 13.17 5.69 11.31
CA ALA A 93 13.29 6.78 12.27
C ALA A 93 12.05 6.88 13.16
N LEU A 94 10.84 6.80 12.58
CA LEU A 94 9.59 6.81 13.33
C LEU A 94 9.47 5.62 14.29
N ALA A 95 9.81 4.41 13.84
CA ALA A 95 9.70 3.20 14.66
C ALA A 95 10.66 3.19 15.88
N ARG A 96 11.71 4.00 15.86
CA ARG A 96 12.63 4.18 17.00
C ARG A 96 12.08 5.12 18.08
N ALA A 97 11.07 5.93 17.76
CA ALA A 97 10.45 6.83 18.73
C ALA A 97 9.41 6.06 19.56
N PRO A 98 9.61 5.92 20.89
CA PRO A 98 8.65 5.24 21.73
C PRO A 98 7.33 6.02 21.72
N ASN A 99 6.23 5.33 21.37
CA ASN A 99 4.87 5.87 21.22
C ASN A 99 4.55 6.65 19.92
N ALA A 100 5.44 6.66 18.91
CA ALA A 100 5.05 7.22 17.62
C ALA A 100 3.88 6.40 17.02
N PRO A 101 2.78 7.05 16.59
CA PRO A 101 1.74 6.35 15.86
C PRO A 101 2.27 5.89 14.49
N PRO A 102 1.73 4.79 13.93
CA PRO A 102 2.00 4.43 12.55
C PRO A 102 1.28 5.44 11.64
N VAL A 103 1.93 6.56 11.35
CA VAL A 103 1.39 7.61 10.47
C VAL A 103 1.69 7.24 9.03
N LEU A 104 0.65 7.14 8.22
CA LEU A 104 0.78 7.15 6.78
C LEU A 104 0.83 8.62 6.31
N PRO A 105 1.83 9.04 5.52
CA PRO A 105 1.81 10.34 4.88
C PRO A 105 0.50 10.49 4.10
N GLN A 106 -0.24 11.58 4.35
CA GLN A 106 -1.39 11.87 3.53
C GLN A 106 -0.91 12.25 2.13
N PRO A 107 -1.54 11.76 1.06
CA PRO A 107 -1.19 12.19 -0.29
C PRO A 107 -1.39 13.71 -0.38
N ALA A 108 -0.40 14.41 -0.93
CA ALA A 108 -0.50 15.84 -1.17
C ALA A 108 -1.59 16.08 -2.23
N GLY A 109 -2.83 16.34 -1.80
CA GLY A 109 -3.97 16.69 -2.66
C GLY A 109 -4.99 15.57 -2.81
N GLY A 110 -6.10 15.71 -2.10
CA GLY A 110 -7.27 14.84 -2.18
C GLY A 110 -8.42 15.33 -1.31
N GLY A 111 -8.62 16.65 -1.27
CA GLY A 111 -9.87 17.22 -0.77
C GLY A 111 -11.01 16.77 -1.68
N ALA A 112 -12.14 16.49 -1.05
CA ALA A 112 -13.41 16.15 -1.67
C ALA A 112 -13.71 16.97 -2.94
N SER A 113 -14.18 16.29 -3.97
CA SER A 113 -15.20 16.78 -4.91
C SER A 113 -15.89 15.58 -5.53
#